data_AF-X1G9C1-F1
#
_entry.id   AF-X1G9C1-F1
#
_cell.length_a   1.000
_cell.length_b   1.000
_cell.length_c   1.000
_cell.angle_alpha   90.00
_cell.angle_beta   90.00
_cell.angle_gamma   90.00
#
_symmetry.space_group_name_H-M   'P 1'
#
loop_
_entity.id
_entity.type
_entity.pdbx_description
1 polymer ?
#
loop_
_entity_poly.entity_id
_entity_poly.type
_entity_poly.pdbx_seq_one_letter_code
_entity_poly.pdbx_strand_id
1 'polypeptide(L)'
;FRLLLEAKSTLTNPLVSIRFVVGFDGFGGHWMAAEVRVRYAPSPTGFQHIGNIRTALFNWLFARHEGGKFIIRIEDTDRERSEEKYVTQILDDFRWLGTDWDEGPDVGGDYGPYR
;
A
#
# COMPACT_ATOMS: atom_id res chain seq x y z
N PHE A 1 -15.27 7.72 25.55
CA PHE A 1 -14.26 7.16 24.63
C PHE A 1 -13.80 5.79 25.10
N ARG A 2 -14.74 4.87 25.28
CA ARG A 2 -14.48 3.45 25.55
C ARG A 2 -15.69 2.71 25.03
N LEU A 3 -15.56 2.14 23.84
CA LEU A 3 -16.50 1.17 23.33
C LEU A 3 -15.66 -0.01 22.86
N LEU A 4 -15.89 -1.13 23.55
CA LEU A 4 -15.33 -2.44 23.31
C LEU A 4 -15.39 -2.80 21.81
N LEU A 5 -14.27 -3.25 21.26
CA LEU A 5 -14.24 -4.11 20.08
C LEU A 5 -13.57 -5.42 20.48
N GLU A 6 -14.35 -6.23 21.17
CA GLU A 6 -14.08 -7.65 21.32
C GLU A 6 -14.90 -8.35 20.23
N ALA A 7 -14.30 -8.48 19.05
CA ALA A 7 -14.89 -9.19 17.93
C ALA A 7 -14.06 -10.43 17.63
N LYS A 8 -14.26 -11.48 18.44
CA LYS A 8 -14.02 -12.85 17.98
C LYS A 8 -15.02 -13.16 16.88
N SER A 9 -14.52 -13.31 15.66
CA SER A 9 -15.10 -14.09 14.56
C SER A 9 -16.42 -13.61 13.94
N THR A 10 -16.46 -13.66 12.61
CA THR A 10 -17.66 -13.87 11.78
C THR A 10 -18.57 -12.68 11.53
N LEU A 11 -18.15 -11.74 10.67
CA LEU A 11 -19.07 -10.95 9.85
C LEU A 11 -18.50 -10.76 8.43
N THR A 12 -18.82 -11.72 7.57
CA THR A 12 -18.77 -11.60 6.10
C THR A 12 -19.86 -10.61 5.65
N ASN A 13 -19.46 -9.38 5.33
CA ASN A 13 -20.29 -8.42 4.63
C ASN A 13 -20.02 -8.55 3.10
N PRO A 14 -21.00 -8.89 2.25
CA PRO A 14 -20.74 -9.28 0.86
C PRO A 14 -20.51 -8.12 -0.13
N LEU A 15 -20.53 -6.86 0.30
CA LEU A 15 -20.45 -5.72 -0.64
C LEU A 15 -19.11 -4.98 -0.69
N VAL A 16 -18.13 -5.31 0.16
CA VAL A 16 -16.72 -4.93 -0.02
C VAL A 16 -15.85 -6.04 0.60
N SER A 17 -15.70 -7.17 -0.09
CA SER A 17 -14.74 -8.20 0.33
C SER A 17 -13.36 -7.80 -0.18
N ILE A 18 -12.62 -7.03 0.63
CA ILE A 18 -11.16 -7.01 0.49
C ILE A 18 -10.67 -8.33 1.09
N ARG A 19 -10.49 -9.34 0.25
CA ARG A 19 -9.75 -10.55 0.64
C ARG A 19 -8.29 -10.15 0.77
N PHE A 20 -7.85 -9.91 2.00
CA PHE A 20 -6.43 -9.80 2.31
C PHE A 20 -5.79 -11.18 2.09
N VAL A 21 -4.98 -11.31 1.04
CA VAL A 21 -4.10 -12.46 0.86
C VAL A 21 -2.94 -12.27 1.81
N VAL A 22 -3.06 -12.83 3.02
CA VAL A 22 -1.91 -13.05 3.89
C VAL A 22 -1.14 -14.22 3.27
N GLY A 23 0.08 -13.97 2.80
CA GLY A 23 0.96 -15.01 2.28
C GLY A 23 1.20 -16.09 3.33
N PHE A 24 1.00 -17.35 2.97
CA PHE A 24 1.14 -18.50 3.84
C PHE A 24 2.42 -19.25 3.43
N ASP A 25 3.55 -18.91 4.05
CA ASP A 25 4.80 -19.66 3.89
C ASP A 25 4.84 -20.77 4.94
N GLY A 26 5.01 -22.01 4.47
CA GLY A 26 4.64 -23.23 5.19
C GLY A 26 5.56 -23.72 6.31
N PHE A 27 4.98 -24.63 7.10
CA PHE A 27 5.55 -25.64 8.00
C PHE A 27 6.51 -25.20 9.12
N GLY A 28 5.92 -24.97 10.29
CA GLY A 28 6.49 -25.39 11.58
C GLY A 28 7.26 -24.34 12.39
N GLY A 29 6.64 -23.84 13.46
CA GLY A 29 7.32 -23.15 14.56
C GLY A 29 7.02 -21.65 14.67
N HIS A 30 6.31 -21.28 15.74
CA HIS A 30 6.03 -19.92 16.21
C HIS A 30 5.23 -19.00 15.25
N TRP A 31 3.95 -18.79 15.57
CA TRP A 31 3.07 -17.83 14.90
C TRP A 31 3.47 -16.39 15.27
N MET A 32 4.56 -15.87 14.70
CA MET A 32 4.68 -14.43 14.57
C MET A 32 3.69 -14.01 13.49
N ALA A 33 2.74 -13.15 13.84
CA ALA A 33 1.91 -12.50 12.84
C ALA A 33 2.84 -11.87 11.80
N ALA A 34 2.73 -12.30 10.54
CA ALA A 34 3.52 -11.72 9.47
C ALA A 34 3.26 -10.21 9.42
N GLU A 35 4.33 -9.41 9.31
CA GLU A 35 4.24 -7.96 9.23
C GLU A 35 3.30 -7.58 8.07
N VAL A 36 2.30 -6.75 8.34
CA VAL A 36 1.37 -6.27 7.31
C VAL A 36 2.15 -5.38 6.34
N ARG A 37 2.09 -5.71 5.06
CA ARG A 37 2.78 -4.95 4.00
C ARG A 37 1.82 -4.72 2.86
N VAL A 38 1.58 -3.47 2.52
CA VAL A 38 0.70 -3.06 1.42
C VAL A 38 1.43 -2.14 0.47
N ARG A 39 1.04 -2.19 -0.81
CA ARG A 39 1.66 -1.38 -1.84
C ARG A 39 0.65 -0.53 -2.60
N TYR A 40 1.09 0.63 -3.04
CA TYR A 40 0.47 1.40 -4.10
C TYR A 40 1.35 1.31 -5.35
N ALA A 41 0.77 0.86 -6.46
CA ALA A 41 1.51 0.53 -7.68
C ALA A 41 1.00 1.33 -8.90
N PRO A 42 1.25 2.66 -8.95
CA PRO A 42 0.79 3.50 -10.05
C PRO A 42 1.66 3.34 -11.29
N SER A 43 1.03 3.39 -12.47
CA SER A 43 1.74 3.56 -13.72
C SER A 43 1.95 5.05 -14.02
N PRO A 44 3.16 5.50 -14.39
CA PRO A 44 3.46 6.92 -14.60
C PRO A 44 3.05 7.40 -15.99
N THR A 45 1.79 7.14 -16.39
CA THR A 45 1.25 7.46 -17.73
C THR A 45 0.33 8.69 -17.74
N GLY A 46 0.27 9.43 -16.62
CA GLY A 46 -0.58 10.61 -16.45
C GLY A 46 -0.66 11.06 -14.99
N PHE A 47 -1.40 12.16 -14.78
CA PHE A 47 -1.69 12.70 -13.45
C PHE A 47 -2.56 11.75 -12.61
N GLN A 48 -2.35 11.75 -11.30
CA GLN A 48 -3.18 10.96 -10.39
C GLN A 48 -4.58 11.57 -10.28
N HIS A 49 -5.59 10.73 -10.49
CA HIS A 49 -6.98 11.11 -10.24
C HIS A 49 -7.38 10.73 -8.80
N ILE A 50 -8.45 11.34 -8.30
CA ILE A 50 -8.86 11.21 -6.90
C ILE A 50 -9.15 9.75 -6.47
N GLY A 51 -9.58 8.89 -7.40
CA GLY A 51 -9.83 7.46 -7.13
C GLY A 51 -8.55 6.68 -6.79
N ASN A 52 -7.46 6.98 -7.50
CA ASN A 52 -6.14 6.43 -7.26
C ASN A 52 -5.60 6.85 -5.89
N ILE A 53 -5.66 8.16 -5.61
CA ILE A 53 -5.26 8.72 -4.32
C ILE A 53 -6.06 8.11 -3.16
N ARG A 54 -7.38 7.96 -3.34
CA ARG A 54 -8.25 7.31 -2.35
C ARG A 54 -7.77 5.90 -2.03
N THR A 55 -7.46 5.11 -3.05
CA THR A 55 -7.01 3.71 -2.88
C THR A 55 -5.68 3.65 -2.14
N ALA A 56 -4.74 4.52 -2.50
CA ALA A 56 -3.46 4.62 -1.83
C ALA A 56 -3.59 5.06 -0.36
N LEU A 57 -4.46 6.04 -0.09
CA LEU A 57 -4.75 6.51 1.27
C LEU A 57 -5.35 5.39 2.13
N PHE A 58 -6.23 4.55 1.59
CA PHE A 58 -6.75 3.38 2.32
C PHE A 58 -5.63 2.39 2.67
N ASN A 59 -4.73 2.11 1.73
CA ASN A 59 -3.58 1.23 2.00
C ASN A 59 -2.67 1.85 3.07
N TRP A 60 -2.37 3.15 2.97
CA TRP A 60 -1.55 3.85 3.96
C TRP A 60 -2.19 3.83 5.36
N LEU A 61 -3.48 4.17 5.47
CA LEU A 61 -4.22 4.13 6.74
C LEU A 61 -4.24 2.72 7.33
N PHE A 62 -4.45 1.71 6.49
CA PHE A 62 -4.45 0.32 6.92
C PHE A 62 -3.07 -0.11 7.43
N ALA A 63 -1.99 0.21 6.71
CA ALA A 63 -0.63 -0.06 7.16
C ALA A 63 -0.35 0.61 8.51
N ARG A 64 -0.69 1.90 8.66
CA ARG A 64 -0.48 2.64 9.92
C ARG A 64 -1.35 2.10 11.06
N HIS A 65 -2.56 1.62 10.77
CA HIS A 65 -3.43 1.01 11.78
C HIS A 65 -2.87 -0.33 12.31
N GLU A 66 -2.36 -1.17 11.41
CA GLU A 66 -1.80 -2.49 11.74
C GLU A 66 -0.33 -2.42 12.20
N GLY A 67 0.29 -1.23 12.23
CA GLY A 67 1.72 -1.08 12.49
C GLY A 67 2.61 -1.72 11.42
N GLY A 68 2.08 -1.84 10.20
CA GLY A 68 2.75 -2.40 9.03
C GLY A 68 3.43 -1.34 8.15
N LYS A 69 3.84 -1.77 6.94
CA LYS A 69 4.54 -0.93 5.97
C LYS A 69 3.69 -0.58 4.75
N PHE A 70 3.78 0.68 4.33
CA PHE A 70 3.23 1.22 3.09
C PHE A 70 4.35 1.44 2.07
N ILE A 71 4.16 0.87 0.87
CA ILE A 71 5.18 0.81 -0.17
C ILE A 71 4.68 1.52 -1.43
N ILE A 72 5.50 2.38 -2.03
CA ILE A 72 5.23 2.92 -3.37
C ILE A 72 6.10 2.18 -4.38
N ARG A 73 5.50 1.59 -5.42
CA ARG A 73 6.22 0.94 -6.52
C ARG A 73 5.75 1.47 -7.87
N ILE A 74 6.63 2.08 -8.63
CA ILE A 74 6.29 2.61 -9.95
C ILE A 74 6.18 1.44 -10.93
N GLU A 75 5.10 1.36 -11.69
CA GLU A 75 4.91 0.32 -12.72
C GLU A 75 5.04 0.97 -14.11
N ASP A 76 6.28 1.09 -14.60
CA ASP A 76 6.62 1.76 -15.86
C ASP A 76 6.73 0.82 -17.07
N THR A 77 5.92 -0.24 -17.08
CA THR A 77 5.91 -1.27 -18.13
C THR A 77 5.57 -0.72 -19.52
N ASP A 78 4.80 0.38 -19.59
CA ASP A 78 4.46 1.07 -20.83
C ASP A 78 5.45 2.23 -21.08
N ARG A 79 6.57 1.90 -21.73
CA ARG A 79 7.70 2.83 -21.93
C ARG A 79 7.38 4.03 -22.81
N GLU A 80 6.38 3.93 -23.70
CA GLU A 80 6.01 5.02 -24.61
C GLU A 80 5.22 6.12 -23.89
N ARG A 81 4.45 5.73 -22.87
CA ARG A 81 3.60 6.65 -22.11
C ARG A 81 4.16 7.01 -20.74
N SER A 82 5.15 6.27 -20.27
CA SER A 82 5.81 6.50 -18.98
C SER A 82 6.78 7.68 -19.06
N GLU A 83 6.50 8.74 -18.30
CA GLU A 83 7.41 9.89 -18.21
C GLU A 83 7.83 10.14 -16.76
N GLU A 84 9.10 10.51 -16.57
CA GLU A 84 9.68 10.78 -15.25
C GLU A 84 8.93 11.90 -14.50
N LYS A 85 8.39 12.88 -15.24
CA LYS A 85 7.57 13.97 -14.67
C LYS A 85 6.36 13.43 -13.89
N TYR A 86 5.76 12.34 -14.36
CA TYR A 86 4.60 11.73 -13.70
C TYR A 86 5.03 10.97 -12.45
N VAL A 87 6.22 10.36 -12.45
CA VAL A 87 6.80 9.75 -11.24
C VAL A 87 7.03 10.81 -10.17
N THR A 88 7.72 11.91 -10.50
CA THR A 88 7.98 13.01 -9.57
C THR A 88 6.68 13.54 -8.98
N GLN A 89 5.69 13.78 -9.82
CA GLN A 89 4.42 14.30 -9.39
C GLN A 89 3.62 13.36 -8.49
N ILE A 90 3.64 12.05 -8.78
CA ILE A 90 3.04 11.05 -7.88
C ILE A 90 3.63 11.23 -6.48
N LEU A 91 4.96 11.25 -6.34
CA LEU A 91 5.62 11.36 -5.04
C LEU A 91 5.32 12.70 -4.35
N ASP A 92 5.28 13.79 -5.11
CA ASP A 92 4.96 15.13 -4.58
C ASP A 92 3.51 15.22 -4.09
N ASP A 93 2.56 14.58 -4.77
CA ASP A 93 1.17 14.51 -4.33
C ASP A 93 1.07 13.80 -2.96
N PHE A 94 1.77 12.69 -2.75
CA PHE A 94 1.81 11.99 -1.45
C PHE A 94 2.49 12.82 -0.36
N ARG A 95 3.58 13.53 -0.68
CA ARG A 95 4.23 14.45 0.28
C ARG A 95 3.31 15.60 0.66
N TRP A 96 2.59 16.16 -0.31
CA TRP A 96 1.63 17.24 -0.09
C TRP A 96 0.46 16.80 0.80
N LEU A 97 0.00 15.55 0.62
CA LEU A 97 -1.03 14.94 1.47
C LEU A 97 -0.54 14.58 2.88
N GLY A 98 0.77 14.67 3.15
CA GLY A 98 1.36 14.27 4.43
C GLY A 98 1.38 12.75 4.64
N THR A 99 1.33 11.98 3.56
CA THR A 99 1.38 10.51 3.57
C THR A 99 2.77 10.04 3.17
N ASP A 100 3.49 9.51 4.14
CA ASP A 100 4.82 8.93 3.97
C ASP A 100 4.76 7.47 3.54
N TRP A 101 5.83 6.98 2.91
CA TRP A 101 6.01 5.58 2.54
C TRP A 101 7.31 5.05 3.13
N ASP A 102 7.27 3.80 3.56
CA ASP A 102 8.39 3.15 4.24
C ASP A 102 9.40 2.58 3.24
N GLU A 103 8.94 2.24 2.04
CA GLU A 103 9.76 1.74 0.93
C GLU A 103 9.28 2.34 -0.39
N GLY A 104 10.21 2.73 -1.27
CA GLY A 104 9.84 3.38 -2.53
C GLY A 104 11.01 3.81 -3.42
N PRO A 105 10.73 4.40 -4.59
CA PRO A 105 11.73 4.73 -5.60
C PRO A 105 12.77 5.76 -5.14
N ASP A 106 12.42 6.65 -4.22
CA ASP A 106 13.29 7.71 -3.69
C ASP A 106 13.92 7.37 -2.34
N VAL A 107 13.24 6.60 -1.49
CA VAL A 107 13.70 6.20 -0.15
C VAL A 107 14.41 4.84 -0.13
N GLY A 108 14.28 4.04 -1.18
CA GLY A 108 14.83 2.69 -1.25
C GLY A 108 14.05 1.70 -0.38
N GLY A 109 14.75 0.69 0.12
CA GLY A 109 14.20 -0.38 0.95
C GLY A 109 14.78 -1.75 0.59
N ASP A 110 14.53 -2.76 1.43
CA ASP A 110 15.18 -4.07 1.35
C ASP A 110 14.80 -4.88 0.11
N TYR A 111 13.69 -4.54 -0.56
CA TYR A 111 13.13 -5.25 -1.71
C TYR A 111 13.18 -4.45 -3.02
N GLY A 112 14.10 -3.49 -3.12
CA GLY A 112 14.30 -2.72 -4.36
C GLY A 112 14.75 -3.60 -5.55
N PRO A 113 14.67 -3.07 -6.79
CA PRO A 113 14.21 -1.73 -7.14
C PRO A 113 12.69 -1.57 -7.09
N TYR A 114 12.20 -0.36 -6.80
CA TYR A 114 10.78 -0.02 -6.75
C TYR A 114 10.27 0.59 -8.05
N ARG A 115 10.82 0.12 -9.17
CA ARG A 115 10.50 0.48 -10.55
C ARG A 115 10.48 -0.81 -11.38
#